data_AF-A0A969PUF1-F1
#
_entry.id   AF-A0A969PUF1-F1
#
_cell.length_a   1.000
_cell.length_b   1.000
_cell.length_c   1.000
_cell.angle_alpha   90.00
_cell.angle_beta   90.00
_cell.angle_gamma   90.00
#
_symmetry.space_group_name_H-M   'P 1'
#
loop_
_entity.id
_entity.type
_entity.pdbx_description
1 polymer ?
#
loop_
_entity_poly.entity_id
_entity_poly.type
_entity_poly.pdbx_seq_one_letter_code
_entity_poly.pdbx_strand_id
1 'polypeptide(L)'
;MYFGSNRSGNFYLRRKSTTHPRSENYRRTLAQTTNRKLALLVGIDRYPQNRQLNGCVTDVELQRELLIARFGFKPQDIYYSVQSTSYQRKHRKCFYRTPQRTSQSR
;
A
#
# COMPACT_ATOMS: atom_id res chain seq x y z
N MET A 1 19.18 20.34 12.46
CA MET A 1 20.37 19.70 11.82
C MET A 1 21.40 19.46 12.91
N TYR A 2 22.30 18.49 12.75
CA TYR A 2 23.42 18.29 13.69
C TYR A 2 24.67 17.86 12.91
N PHE A 3 25.83 18.29 13.39
CA PHE A 3 27.14 17.96 12.84
C PHE A 3 27.54 16.54 13.27
N GLY A 4 28.06 15.75 12.33
CA GLY A 4 28.65 14.43 12.62
C GLY A 4 30.10 14.40 12.15
N SER A 5 31.00 13.90 13.00
CA SER A 5 32.41 13.66 12.68
C SER A 5 32.67 12.16 12.55
N ASN A 6 33.57 11.78 11.64
CA ASN A 6 34.12 10.42 11.61
C ASN A 6 35.43 10.35 12.43
N ARG A 7 35.96 9.14 12.63
CA ARG A 7 37.22 8.91 13.38
C ARG A 7 38.47 9.53 12.74
N SER A 8 38.38 10.01 11.50
CA SER A 8 39.43 10.74 10.80
C SER A 8 39.23 12.26 10.82
N GLY A 9 38.29 12.78 11.61
CA GLY A 9 38.10 14.22 11.82
C GLY A 9 37.35 14.95 10.70
N ASN A 10 36.84 14.24 9.70
CA ASN A 10 36.03 14.87 8.65
C ASN A 10 34.60 15.12 9.15
N PHE A 11 34.18 16.38 9.06
CA PHE A 11 32.84 16.84 9.42
C PHE A 11 31.93 16.84 8.20
N TYR A 12 30.79 16.15 8.30
CA TYR A 12 29.79 16.11 7.24
C TYR A 12 28.43 16.58 7.74
N LEU A 13 27.72 17.28 6.85
CA LEU A 13 26.33 17.68 7.07
C LEU A 13 25.43 16.45 6.87
N ARG A 14 24.92 15.90 7.97
CA ARG A 14 23.94 14.81 7.93
C ARG A 14 22.53 15.39 7.95
N ARG A 15 21.79 15.26 6.84
CA ARG A 15 20.37 15.64 6.80
C ARG A 15 19.60 14.79 7.82
N LYS A 16 18.75 15.43 8.64
CA LYS A 16 17.75 14.68 9.42
C LYS A 16 16.73 14.13 8.42
N SER A 17 16.59 12.81 8.33
CA SER A 17 15.44 12.20 7.68
C SER A 17 14.23 12.37 8.61
N THR A 18 13.35 13.32 8.31
CA THR A 18 12.08 13.47 9.02
C THR A 18 11.08 12.46 8.46
N THR A 19 11.30 11.18 8.73
CA THR A 19 10.30 10.16 8.47
C THR A 19 9.23 10.24 9.55
N HIS A 20 7.97 10.43 9.15
CA HIS A 20 6.87 10.41 10.11
C HIS A 20 6.79 9.04 10.80
N PRO A 21 6.47 8.98 12.11
CA PRO A 21 6.42 7.71 12.85
C PRO A 21 5.47 6.67 12.22
N ARG A 22 4.41 7.12 11.55
CA ARG A 22 3.50 6.25 10.76
C ARG A 22 4.20 5.62 9.53
N SER A 23 5.11 6.35 8.88
CA SER A 23 5.88 5.87 7.73
C SER A 23 6.97 4.87 8.13
N GLU A 24 7.61 5.04 9.30
CA GLU A 24 8.60 4.08 9.82
C GLU A 24 7.97 2.76 10.20
N ASN A 25 6.82 2.79 10.88
CA ASN A 25 6.09 1.58 11.24
C ASN A 25 5.63 0.83 9.98
N TYR A 26 5.13 1.55 8.98
CA TYR A 26 4.75 0.97 7.69
C TYR A 26 5.96 0.31 7.00
N ARG A 27 7.11 0.98 6.95
CA ARG A 27 8.37 0.41 6.41
C ARG A 27 8.80 -0.85 7.15
N ARG A 28 8.75 -0.87 8.48
CA ARG A 28 9.09 -2.06 9.29
C ARG A 28 8.14 -3.22 9.02
N THR A 29 6.84 -2.98 8.89
CA THR A 29 5.87 -4.03 8.56
C THR A 29 6.05 -4.56 7.14
N LEU A 30 6.39 -3.73 6.17
CA LEU A 30 6.75 -4.17 4.81
C LEU A 30 8.07 -4.97 4.77
N ALA A 31 9.02 -4.63 5.62
CA ALA A 31 10.31 -5.34 5.73
C ALA A 31 10.19 -6.69 6.45
N GLN A 32 9.11 -6.93 7.21
CA GLN A 32 8.83 -8.22 7.80
C GLN A 32 8.28 -9.17 6.72
N THR A 33 8.99 -10.26 6.45
CA THR A 33 8.57 -11.28 5.49
C THR A 33 7.40 -12.08 6.07
N THR A 34 6.18 -11.57 5.92
CA THR A 34 4.97 -12.33 6.28
C THR A 34 4.53 -13.17 5.07
N ASN A 35 4.10 -14.42 5.30
CA ASN A 35 3.56 -15.29 4.23
C ASN A 35 2.22 -14.80 3.65
N ARG A 36 1.66 -13.68 4.14
CA ARG A 36 0.39 -13.12 3.67
C ARG A 36 0.63 -12.14 2.53
N LYS A 37 0.07 -12.44 1.36
CA LYS A 37 0.13 -11.58 0.18
C LYS A 37 -1.07 -10.62 0.18
N LEU A 38 -0.81 -9.32 0.11
CA LEU A 38 -1.83 -8.26 0.07
C LEU A 38 -1.66 -7.42 -1.20
N ALA A 39 -2.73 -7.17 -1.93
CA ALA A 39 -2.72 -6.36 -3.15
C ALA A 39 -3.74 -5.21 -3.07
N LEU A 40 -3.39 -4.09 -3.70
CA LEU A 40 -4.28 -2.95 -3.93
C LEU A 40 -4.30 -2.65 -5.43
N LEU A 41 -5.47 -2.77 -6.05
CA LEU A 41 -5.72 -2.44 -7.45
C LEU A 41 -6.46 -1.10 -7.53
N VAL A 42 -6.02 -0.20 -8.40
CA VAL A 42 -6.65 1.12 -8.57
C VAL A 42 -6.89 1.38 -10.06
N GLY A 43 -8.16 1.50 -10.45
CA GLY A 43 -8.57 1.88 -11.80
C GLY A 43 -8.98 3.34 -11.85
N ILE A 44 -8.31 4.15 -12.69
CA ILE A 44 -8.57 5.58 -12.82
C ILE A 44 -9.02 5.86 -14.26
N ASP A 45 -10.31 6.05 -14.43
CA ASP A 45 -10.90 6.35 -15.75
C ASP A 45 -11.07 7.87 -15.99
N ARG A 46 -11.09 8.68 -14.92
CA ARG A 46 -11.42 10.11 -14.99
C ARG A 46 -10.22 10.99 -14.71
N TYR A 47 -9.84 11.74 -15.73
CA TYR A 47 -8.78 12.73 -15.64
C TYR A 47 -9.37 14.12 -15.92
N PRO A 48 -9.14 15.11 -15.04
CA PRO A 48 -9.81 16.40 -15.11
C PRO A 48 -9.45 17.23 -16.35
N GLN A 49 -8.30 16.97 -16.97
CA GLN A 49 -7.80 17.74 -18.12
C GLN A 49 -7.66 16.91 -19.41
N ASN A 50 -8.00 15.61 -19.37
CA ASN A 50 -7.73 14.68 -20.45
C ASN A 50 -9.00 13.94 -20.86
N ARG A 51 -8.97 13.27 -22.03
CA ARG A 51 -10.03 12.32 -22.39
C ARG A 51 -10.16 11.25 -21.31
N GLN A 52 -11.41 10.93 -20.99
CA GLN A 52 -11.73 9.83 -20.10
C GLN A 52 -11.22 8.53 -20.73
N LEU A 53 -10.55 7.71 -19.91
CA LEU A 53 -10.15 6.38 -20.31
C LEU A 53 -11.33 5.45 -20.08
N ASN A 54 -11.51 4.50 -21.00
CA ASN A 54 -12.51 3.45 -20.87
C ASN A 54 -11.74 2.14 -20.76
N GLY A 55 -11.98 1.37 -19.69
CA GLY A 55 -11.42 0.03 -19.56
C GLY A 55 -10.81 -0.29 -18.21
N CYS A 56 -10.60 0.69 -17.31
CA CYS A 56 -9.92 0.39 -16.05
C CYS A 56 -10.72 -0.54 -15.14
N VAL A 57 -12.04 -0.67 -15.32
CA VAL A 57 -12.84 -1.70 -14.65
C VAL A 57 -12.39 -3.10 -15.11
N THR A 58 -12.36 -3.34 -16.42
CA THR A 58 -11.96 -4.62 -17.01
C THR A 58 -10.50 -4.94 -16.68
N ASP A 59 -9.62 -3.94 -16.72
CA ASP A 59 -8.21 -4.11 -16.37
C ASP A 59 -8.04 -4.56 -14.91
N VAL A 60 -8.80 -3.96 -13.98
CA VAL A 60 -8.76 -4.34 -12.56
C VAL A 60 -9.33 -5.74 -12.32
N GLU A 61 -10.37 -6.13 -13.05
CA GLU A 61 -10.92 -7.49 -12.97
C GLU A 61 -9.91 -8.53 -13.48
N LEU A 62 -9.30 -8.31 -14.64
CA LEU A 62 -8.28 -9.21 -15.19
C LEU A 62 -7.04 -9.29 -14.29
N GLN A 63 -6.58 -8.17 -13.74
CA GLN A 63 -5.46 -8.16 -12.79
C GLN A 63 -5.79 -8.92 -11.51
N ARG A 64 -7.02 -8.80 -10.98
CA ARG A 64 -7.47 -9.56 -9.82
C ARG A 64 -7.42 -11.07 -10.08
N GLU A 65 -7.93 -11.51 -11.23
CA GLU A 65 -7.94 -12.94 -11.58
C GLU A 65 -6.51 -13.48 -11.76
N LEU A 66 -5.61 -12.71 -12.37
CA LEU A 66 -4.18 -13.07 -12.45
C LEU A 66 -3.54 -13.24 -11.07
N LEU A 67 -3.80 -12.32 -10.14
CA LEU A 67 -3.28 -12.38 -8.77
C LEU A 67 -3.75 -13.64 -8.04
N ILE A 68 -5.00 -14.02 -8.22
CA ILE A 68 -5.57 -15.24 -7.61
C ILE A 68 -4.98 -16.48 -8.29
N ALA A 69 -5.13 -16.59 -9.61
CA ALA A 69 -4.85 -17.82 -10.35
C ALA A 69 -3.36 -18.14 -10.51
N ARG A 70 -2.50 -17.11 -10.62
CA ARG A 70 -1.06 -17.31 -10.90
C ARG A 70 -0.18 -17.00 -9.69
N PHE A 71 -0.58 -16.04 -8.85
CA PHE A 71 0.25 -15.58 -7.74
C PHE A 71 -0.24 -16.05 -6.37
N GLY A 72 -1.35 -16.78 -6.30
CA GLY A 72 -1.87 -17.41 -5.08
C GLY A 72 -2.35 -16.39 -4.05
N PHE A 73 -2.81 -15.22 -4.49
CA PHE A 73 -3.46 -14.26 -3.60
C PHE A 73 -4.81 -14.80 -3.15
N LYS A 74 -5.15 -14.59 -1.89
CA LYS A 74 -6.51 -14.85 -1.41
C LYS A 74 -7.41 -13.70 -1.89
N PRO A 75 -8.61 -13.98 -2.42
CA PRO A 75 -9.53 -12.93 -2.87
C PRO A 75 -9.85 -11.86 -1.81
N GLN A 76 -9.80 -12.26 -0.52
CA GLN A 76 -10.05 -11.42 0.65
C GLN A 76 -8.95 -10.39 0.91
N ASP A 77 -7.76 -10.64 0.37
CA ASP A 77 -6.54 -9.85 0.54
C ASP A 77 -6.24 -8.97 -0.69
N ILE A 78 -7.20 -8.89 -1.62
CA ILE A 78 -7.12 -8.01 -2.80
C ILE A 78 -8.17 -6.92 -2.61
N TYR A 79 -7.68 -5.70 -2.37
CA TYR A 79 -8.52 -4.50 -2.34
C TYR A 79 -8.50 -3.86 -3.71
N TYR A 80 -9.64 -3.32 -4.16
CA TYR A 80 -9.70 -2.58 -5.41
C TYR A 80 -10.59 -1.35 -5.29
N SER A 81 -10.24 -0.30 -6.02
CA SER A 81 -11.01 0.94 -6.13
C SER A 81 -10.99 1.41 -7.58
N VAL A 82 -12.16 1.51 -8.21
CA VAL A 82 -12.29 1.99 -9.59
C VAL A 82 -13.17 3.23 -9.65
N GLN A 83 -12.70 4.27 -10.33
CA GLN A 83 -13.41 5.55 -10.46
C GLN A 83 -14.46 5.54 -11.60
N SER A 84 -15.22 4.45 -11.74
CA SER A 84 -16.27 4.35 -12.76
C SER A 84 -17.54 5.10 -12.30
N THR A 85 -18.22 5.75 -13.24
CA THR A 85 -19.51 6.46 -13.06
C THR A 85 -20.68 5.56 -12.69
N SER A 86 -20.54 4.23 -12.70
CA SER A 86 -21.67 3.29 -12.60
C SER A 86 -21.47 2.08 -11.68
N TYR A 87 -20.33 1.90 -11.01
CA TYR A 87 -20.17 0.80 -10.05
C TYR A 87 -20.82 1.13 -8.68
N GLN A 88 -22.11 0.82 -8.57
CA GLN A 88 -22.81 0.82 -7.29
C GLN A 88 -22.26 -0.28 -6.38
N ARG A 89 -21.52 0.16 -5.35
CA ARG A 89 -21.52 -0.39 -4.00
C ARG A 89 -21.16 -1.86 -3.84
N LYS A 90 -19.89 -2.13 -3.55
CA LYS A 90 -19.53 -3.12 -2.52
C LYS A 90 -18.21 -2.74 -1.86
N HIS A 91 -18.16 -2.85 -0.54
CA HIS A 91 -16.97 -2.65 0.32
C HIS A 91 -16.65 -1.22 0.81
N ARG A 92 -17.64 -0.55 1.43
CA ARG A 92 -17.39 0.53 2.41
C ARG A 92 -16.92 0.01 3.79
N LYS A 93 -15.99 -0.94 3.83
CA LYS A 93 -15.24 -1.29 5.05
C LYS A 93 -13.88 -1.81 4.66
N CYS A 94 -12.93 -0.90 4.48
CA CYS A 94 -11.53 -1.12 4.85
C CYS A 94 -10.78 0.20 4.66
N PHE A 95 -10.68 0.95 5.75
CA PHE A 95 -9.49 1.74 5.97
C PHE A 95 -9.07 1.41 7.41
N TYR A 96 -7.85 0.90 7.54
CA TYR A 96 -7.16 0.36 8.74
C TYR A 96 -7.84 -0.82 9.48
N ARG A 97 -7.53 -2.06 9.06
CA ARG A 97 -7.52 -3.20 9.99
C ARG A 97 -6.16 -3.19 10.70
N THR A 98 -6.10 -2.63 11.90
CA THR A 98 -4.94 -2.76 12.79
C THR A 98 -4.73 -4.24 13.15
N PRO A 99 -3.48 -4.75 13.18
CA PRO A 99 -3.21 -6.08 13.70
C PRO A 99 -3.62 -6.11 15.18
N GLN A 100 -4.63 -6.92 15.51
CA GLN A 100 -4.99 -7.16 16.91
C GLN A 100 -3.84 -7.94 17.55
N ARG A 101 -3.19 -7.32 18.53
CA ARG A 101 -2.19 -7.93 19.41
C ARG A 101 -2.91 -9.02 20.20
N THR A 102 -2.59 -10.29 19.98
CA THR A 102 -2.97 -11.36 20.89
C THR A 102 -2.18 -11.17 22.18
N SER A 103 -2.77 -10.45 23.13
CA SER A 103 -2.39 -10.51 24.53
C SER A 103 -2.91 -11.83 25.10
N GLN A 104 -2.11 -12.88 24.97
CA GLN A 104 -2.24 -14.05 25.83
C GLN A 104 -1.75 -13.63 27.22
N SER A 105 -2.71 -13.47 28.12
CA SER A 105 -2.47 -13.36 29.56
C SER A 105 -2.53 -14.76 30.18
N ARG A 106 -1.64 -14.95 31.16
CA ARG A 106 -1.41 -16.12 32.02
C ARG A 106 -0.51 -17.20 31.45
#